data_AF-A0AAU5ZHZ9-F1
#
_entry.id   AF-A0AAU5ZHZ9-F1
#
_cell.length_a   1.000
_cell.length_b   1.000
_cell.length_c   1.000
_cell.angle_alpha   90.00
_cell.angle_beta   90.00
_cell.angle_gamma   90.00
#
_symmetry.space_group_name_H-M   'P 1'
#
loop_
_entity.id
_entity.type
_entity.pdbx_description
1 polymer ?
#
loop_
_entity_poly.entity_id
_entity_poly.type
_entity_poly.pdbx_seq_one_letter_code
_entity_poly.pdbx_strand_id
1 'polypeptide(L)'
;MAWSPKLGRTLIFIGLAIVLAGCGWVLVLVIASGTGLGLRTLTPAFCVIGLGLGSCYSKIFDVALGDINPDEAGSASGSLSSIQQLAAGIGSAAVTSIFFQGATSGLDHAMKISLIVVLALVALSIPLVTRMPRRSPAGTHH
;
A
#
# COMPACT_ATOMS: atom_id res chain seq x y z
N MET A 1 4.81 -4.13 -24.94
CA MET A 1 5.91 -5.01 -24.45
C MET A 1 5.31 -5.95 -23.43
N ALA A 2 5.08 -7.22 -23.79
CA ALA A 2 4.38 -8.18 -22.94
C ALA A 2 5.35 -8.75 -21.88
N TRP A 3 5.43 -8.10 -20.72
CA TRP A 3 6.16 -8.63 -19.57
C TRP A 3 5.34 -9.78 -18.99
N SER A 4 5.95 -10.97 -18.92
CA SER A 4 5.31 -12.19 -18.44
C SER A 4 4.47 -11.95 -17.17
N PRO A 5 3.22 -12.43 -17.06
CA PRO A 5 2.33 -12.16 -15.91
C PRO A 5 2.92 -12.58 -14.54
N LYS A 6 3.94 -13.44 -14.54
CA LYS A 6 4.71 -13.81 -13.35
C LYS A 6 5.59 -12.68 -12.82
N LEU A 7 6.13 -11.84 -13.69
CA LEU A 7 7.10 -10.79 -13.34
C LEU A 7 6.39 -9.57 -12.72
N GLY A 8 5.22 -9.18 -13.24
CA GLY A 8 4.39 -8.14 -12.64
C GLY A 8 3.94 -8.48 -11.22
N ARG A 9 3.56 -9.74 -10.98
CA ARG A 9 3.21 -10.23 -9.64
C ARG A 9 4.40 -10.17 -8.67
N THR A 10 5.57 -10.65 -9.08
CA THR A 10 6.78 -10.59 -8.26
C THR A 10 7.14 -9.15 -7.89
N LEU A 11 7.03 -8.21 -8.82
CA LEU A 11 7.30 -6.79 -8.56
C LEU A 11 6.36 -6.19 -7.50
N ILE A 12 5.06 -6.52 -7.54
CA ILE A 12 4.10 -6.08 -6.52
C ILE A 12 4.45 -6.69 -5.15
N PHE A 13 4.82 -7.97 -5.10
CA PHE A 13 5.25 -8.59 -3.85
C PHE A 13 6.53 -7.96 -3.28
N ILE A 14 7.50 -7.66 -4.13
CA ILE A 14 8.74 -6.98 -3.72
C ILE A 14 8.41 -5.60 -3.16
N GLY A 15 7.59 -4.81 -3.87
CA GLY A 15 7.16 -3.49 -3.38
C GLY A 15 6.45 -3.57 -2.02
N LEU A 16 5.54 -4.53 -1.87
CA LEU A 16 4.81 -4.72 -0.63
C LEU A 16 5.68 -5.22 0.54
N ALA A 17 6.65 -6.09 0.24
CA ALA A 17 7.66 -6.53 1.21
C ALA A 17 8.55 -5.37 1.65
N ILE A 18 8.93 -4.47 0.74
CA ILE A 18 9.70 -3.26 1.05
C ILE A 18 8.89 -2.34 1.97
N VAL A 19 7.60 -2.13 1.69
CA VAL A 19 6.72 -1.33 2.57
C VAL A 19 6.62 -1.96 3.96
N LEU A 20 6.42 -3.28 4.05
CA LEU A 20 6.38 -3.99 5.34
C LEU A 20 7.68 -3.86 6.12
N ALA A 21 8.83 -4.02 5.45
CA ALA A 21 10.13 -3.87 6.08
C ALA A 21 10.33 -2.44 6.60
N GLY A 22 9.96 -1.43 5.81
CA GLY A 22 10.03 -0.02 6.22
C GLY A 22 9.13 0.30 7.42
N CYS A 23 7.85 -0.11 7.39
CA CYS A 23 6.94 0.08 8.51
C CYS A 23 7.38 -0.69 9.76
N GLY A 24 7.91 -1.91 9.59
CA GLY A 24 8.45 -2.72 10.68
C GLY A 24 9.68 -2.06 11.31
N TRP A 25 10.54 -1.45 10.49
CA TRP A 25 11.68 -0.67 10.98
C TRP A 25 11.22 0.53 11.82
N VAL A 26 10.22 1.29 11.36
CA VAL A 26 9.65 2.38 12.18
C VAL A 26 9.12 1.83 13.51
N LEU A 27 8.46 0.66 13.52
CA LEU A 27 7.92 0.08 14.74
C LEU A 27 9.02 -0.29 15.73
N VAL A 28 10.11 -0.89 15.26
CA VAL A 28 11.29 -1.20 16.08
C VAL A 28 11.89 0.07 16.67
N LEU A 29 12.02 1.14 15.88
CA LEU A 29 12.54 2.42 16.37
C LEU A 29 11.64 3.01 17.47
N VAL A 30 10.32 2.96 17.28
CA VAL A 30 9.35 3.45 18.27
C VAL A 30 9.37 2.60 19.54
N ILE A 31 9.52 1.28 19.44
CA ILE A 31 9.62 0.41 20.61
C ILE A 31 10.93 0.65 21.37
N ALA A 32 12.05 0.84 20.66
CA ALA A 32 13.38 0.99 21.25
C ALA A 32 13.65 2.39 21.83
N SER A 33 13.11 3.45 21.22
CA SER A 33 13.44 4.83 21.57
C SER A 33 12.22 5.70 21.93
N GLY A 34 11.01 5.14 21.90
CA GLY A 34 9.78 5.84 22.22
C GLY A 34 9.42 6.94 21.20
N THR A 35 8.83 8.03 21.68
CA THR A 35 8.36 9.16 20.87
C THR A 35 9.43 10.22 20.60
N GLY A 36 10.63 10.10 21.19
CA GLY A 36 11.75 11.04 21.04
C GLY A 36 12.57 10.88 19.77
N LEU A 37 11.99 10.30 18.70
CA LEU A 37 12.70 10.02 17.46
C LEU A 37 12.90 11.30 16.64
N GLY A 38 14.16 11.66 16.41
CA GLY A 38 14.51 12.77 15.52
C GLY A 38 14.30 12.43 14.04
N LEU A 39 14.06 13.45 13.22
CA LEU A 39 13.86 13.30 11.75
C LEU A 39 14.96 12.45 11.11
N ARG A 40 16.22 12.64 11.51
CA ARG A 40 17.38 11.93 10.95
C ARG A 40 17.26 10.41 11.04
N THR A 41 16.63 9.89 12.10
CA THR A 41 16.46 8.44 12.32
C THR A 41 15.26 7.89 11.55
N LEU A 42 14.23 8.71 11.34
CA LEU A 42 13.01 8.33 10.61
C LEU A 42 13.17 8.44 9.08
N THR A 43 13.94 9.41 8.58
CA THR A 43 14.20 9.63 7.16
C THR A 43 14.55 8.35 6.39
N PRO A 44 15.53 7.52 6.83
CA PRO A 44 15.86 6.30 6.08
C PRO A 44 14.70 5.31 6.02
N ALA A 45 13.96 5.12 7.12
CA ALA A 45 12.81 4.21 7.14
C ALA A 45 11.68 4.71 6.23
N PHE A 46 11.39 6.02 6.24
CA PHE A 46 10.41 6.63 5.33
C PHE A 46 10.85 6.58 3.86
N CYS A 47 12.14 6.71 3.57
CA CYS A 47 12.67 6.49 2.21
C CYS A 47 12.39 5.06 1.73
N VAL A 48 12.64 4.05 2.57
CA VAL A 48 12.33 2.64 2.25
C VAL A 48 10.84 2.47 1.97
N ILE A 49 9.97 3.02 2.81
CA ILE A 49 8.51 3.00 2.60
C ILE A 49 8.15 3.66 1.24
N GLY A 50 8.72 4.83 0.95
CA GLY A 50 8.51 5.55 -0.31
C GLY A 50 8.92 4.75 -1.54
N LEU A 51 10.06 4.04 -1.49
CA LEU A 51 10.52 3.17 -2.57
C LEU A 51 9.56 1.99 -2.81
N GLY A 52 9.04 1.40 -1.73
CA GLY A 52 8.04 0.34 -1.81
C GLY A 52 6.73 0.84 -2.43
N LEU A 53 6.23 1.98 -1.96
CA LEU A 53 5.02 2.61 -2.49
C LEU A 53 5.15 2.99 -3.96
N GLY A 54 6.25 3.63 -4.37
CA GLY A 54 6.49 4.00 -5.77
C GLY A 54 6.48 2.80 -6.71
N SER A 55 7.07 1.68 -6.26
CA SER A 55 7.07 0.41 -6.99
C SER A 55 5.65 -0.15 -7.17
N CYS A 56 4.82 -0.08 -6.13
CA CYS A 56 3.42 -0.52 -6.19
C CYS A 56 2.56 0.37 -7.10
N TYR A 57 2.68 1.70 -6.98
CA TYR A 57 1.90 2.65 -7.79
C TYR A 57 2.19 2.53 -9.28
N SER A 58 3.44 2.27 -9.66
CA SER A 58 3.81 2.06 -11.06
C SER A 58 3.09 0.88 -11.72
N LYS A 59 2.69 -0.15 -10.95
CA LYS A 59 2.04 -1.36 -11.47
C LYS A 59 0.53 -1.37 -11.34
N ILE A 60 -0.04 -0.59 -10.41
CA ILE A 60 -1.49 -0.49 -10.25
C ILE A 60 -2.16 0.01 -11.53
N PHE A 61 -1.62 1.05 -12.17
CA PHE A 61 -2.19 1.57 -13.42
C PHE A 61 -2.01 0.59 -14.58
N ASP A 62 -0.83 -0.01 -14.73
CA ASP A 62 -0.58 -1.05 -15.74
C ASP A 62 -1.56 -2.23 -15.62
N VAL A 63 -1.84 -2.68 -14.39
CA VAL A 63 -2.74 -3.83 -14.15
C VAL A 63 -4.21 -3.44 -14.27
N ALA A 64 -4.59 -2.26 -13.78
CA ALA A 64 -5.97 -1.81 -13.79
C ALA A 64 -6.43 -1.38 -15.19
N LEU A 65 -5.53 -0.82 -16.00
CA LEU A 65 -5.84 -0.24 -17.31
C LEU A 65 -5.27 -1.03 -18.50
N GLY A 66 -4.49 -2.08 -18.25
CA GLY A 66 -3.62 -2.69 -19.26
C GLY A 66 -4.29 -3.30 -20.49
N ASP A 67 -5.58 -3.60 -20.45
CA ASP A 67 -6.33 -4.25 -21.55
C ASP A 67 -7.63 -3.53 -21.89
N ILE A 68 -7.73 -2.24 -21.54
CA ILE A 68 -8.95 -1.45 -21.74
C ILE A 68 -8.91 -0.77 -23.11
N ASN A 69 -10.05 -0.78 -23.82
CA ASN A 69 -10.20 -0.05 -25.08
C ASN A 69 -9.90 1.45 -24.87
N PRO A 70 -9.23 2.12 -25.83
CA PRO A 70 -8.88 3.54 -25.73
C PRO A 70 -10.09 4.44 -25.43
N ASP A 71 -11.25 4.10 -25.98
CA ASP A 71 -12.51 4.85 -25.80
C ASP A 71 -13.07 4.73 -24.36
N GLU A 72 -12.72 3.67 -23.63
CA GLU A 72 -13.16 3.42 -22.25
C GLU A 72 -12.10 3.81 -21.21
N ALA A 73 -10.86 4.07 -21.64
CA ALA A 73 -9.73 4.38 -20.76
C ALA A 73 -9.99 5.62 -19.88
N GLY A 74 -10.72 6.63 -20.39
CA GLY A 74 -11.12 7.80 -19.62
C GLY A 74 -12.09 7.48 -18.48
N SER A 75 -13.08 6.60 -18.73
CA SER A 75 -14.06 6.19 -17.71
C SER A 75 -13.42 5.26 -16.67
N ALA A 76 -12.56 4.34 -17.11
CA ALA A 76 -11.84 3.43 -16.24
C ALA A 76 -10.84 4.16 -15.32
N SER A 77 -10.05 5.10 -15.84
CA SER A 77 -9.13 5.90 -15.03
C SER A 77 -9.87 6.84 -14.07
N GLY A 78 -11.02 7.39 -14.49
CA GLY A 78 -11.91 8.17 -13.63
C GLY A 78 -12.42 7.36 -12.43
N SER A 79 -13.00 6.18 -12.68
CA SER A 79 -13.49 5.29 -11.62
C SER A 79 -12.37 4.83 -10.68
N LEU A 80 -11.19 4.48 -11.20
CA LEU A 80 -10.02 4.13 -10.40
C LEU A 80 -9.60 5.28 -9.47
N SER A 81 -9.57 6.50 -9.99
CA SER A 81 -9.21 7.69 -9.20
C SER A 81 -10.25 8.00 -8.12
N SER A 82 -11.54 7.82 -8.41
CA SER A 82 -12.61 7.95 -7.40
C SER A 82 -12.47 6.93 -6.29
N ILE A 83 -12.18 5.66 -6.62
CA ILE A 83 -11.93 4.60 -5.63
C ILE A 83 -10.69 4.93 -4.79
N GLN A 84 -9.61 5.44 -5.40
CA GLN A 84 -8.41 5.85 -4.68
C GLN A 84 -8.69 6.98 -3.69
N GLN A 85 -9.45 7.99 -4.09
CA GLN A 85 -9.84 9.10 -3.21
C GLN A 85 -10.70 8.61 -2.04
N LEU A 86 -11.68 7.75 -2.31
CA LEU A 86 -12.49 7.12 -1.26
C LEU A 86 -11.63 6.30 -0.30
N ALA A 87 -10.74 5.46 -0.83
CA ALA A 87 -9.83 4.64 -0.03
C ALA A 87 -8.90 5.50 0.83
N ALA A 88 -8.35 6.60 0.29
CA ALA A 88 -7.52 7.53 1.03
C ALA A 88 -8.29 8.24 2.15
N GLY A 89 -9.52 8.69 1.87
CA GLY A 89 -10.40 9.30 2.87
C GLY A 89 -10.76 8.34 4.00
N ILE A 90 -11.24 7.14 3.66
CA ILE A 90 -11.60 6.12 4.64
C ILE A 90 -10.37 5.67 5.45
N GLY A 91 -9.25 5.42 4.78
CA GLY A 91 -8.01 4.98 5.42
C GLY A 91 -7.46 6.01 6.41
N SER A 92 -7.38 7.28 6.01
CA SER A 92 -6.93 8.36 6.88
C SER A 92 -7.85 8.58 8.08
N ALA A 93 -9.17 8.53 7.89
CA ALA A 93 -10.14 8.63 8.97
C ALA A 93 -10.02 7.47 9.97
N ALA A 94 -9.91 6.24 9.47
CA ALA A 94 -9.75 5.06 10.31
C ALA A 94 -8.46 5.11 11.14
N VAL A 95 -7.32 5.39 10.51
CA VAL A 95 -6.02 5.50 11.20
C VAL A 95 -6.02 6.64 12.22
N THR A 96 -6.61 7.78 11.87
CA THR A 96 -6.76 8.94 12.79
C THR A 96 -7.62 8.59 13.99
N SER A 97 -8.76 7.92 13.77
CA SER A 97 -9.65 7.49 14.85
C SER A 97 -8.95 6.50 15.80
N ILE A 98 -8.23 5.53 15.25
CA ILE A 98 -7.43 4.57 16.04
C ILE A 98 -6.36 5.30 16.85
N PHE A 99 -5.66 6.26 16.25
CA PHE A 99 -4.64 7.04 16.94
C PHE A 99 -5.23 7.82 18.11
N PHE A 100 -6.32 8.58 17.90
CA PHE A 100 -6.95 9.35 18.96
C PHE A 100 -7.53 8.46 20.06
N GLN A 101 -8.09 7.30 19.73
CA GLN A 101 -8.52 6.34 20.73
C GLN A 101 -7.35 5.83 21.56
N GLY A 102 -6.23 5.45 20.94
CA GLY A 102 -5.02 5.03 21.65
C GLY A 102 -4.37 6.17 22.46
N ALA A 103 -4.50 7.42 22.02
CA ALA A 103 -3.91 8.58 22.67
C ALA A 103 -4.50 8.84 24.07
N THR A 104 -5.73 8.38 24.33
CA THR A 104 -6.33 8.39 25.68
C THR A 104 -5.51 7.60 26.70
N SER A 105 -4.74 6.61 26.25
CA SER A 105 -3.85 5.77 27.07
C SER A 105 -2.37 6.17 26.97
N GLY A 106 -2.05 7.25 26.23
CA GLY A 106 -0.71 7.78 26.03
C GLY A 106 -0.25 7.82 24.58
N LEU A 107 0.56 8.82 24.24
CA LEU A 107 1.02 9.07 22.85
C LEU A 107 1.88 7.92 22.29
N ASP A 108 2.73 7.32 23.12
CA ASP A 108 3.56 6.17 22.76
C ASP A 108 2.69 4.94 22.41
N HIS A 109 1.66 4.69 23.20
CA HIS A 109 0.72 3.59 22.99
C HIS A 109 -0.10 3.79 21.70
N ALA A 110 -0.60 5.01 21.49
CA ALA A 110 -1.29 5.41 20.26
C ALA A 110 -0.45 5.13 19.02
N MET A 111 0.81 5.59 19.03
CA MET A 111 1.72 5.43 17.91
C MET A 111 2.00 3.96 17.62
N LYS A 112 2.22 3.14 18.66
CA LYS A 112 2.43 1.69 18.52
C LYS A 112 1.20 1.00 17.93
N ILE A 113 0.01 1.23 18.47
CA ILE A 113 -1.23 0.59 17.96
C ILE A 113 -1.50 1.01 16.53
N SER A 114 -1.44 2.31 16.20
CA SER A 114 -1.66 2.78 14.83
C SER A 114 -0.69 2.13 13.85
N LEU A 115 0.58 2.01 14.22
CA LEU A 115 1.59 1.41 13.35
C LEU A 115 1.42 -0.10 13.20
N ILE A 116 1.02 -0.80 14.26
CA ILE A 116 0.67 -2.24 14.21
C ILE A 116 -0.54 -2.45 13.30
N VAL A 117 -1.58 -1.60 13.39
CA VAL A 117 -2.75 -1.71 12.51
C VAL A 117 -2.35 -1.47 11.05
N VAL A 118 -1.54 -0.44 10.76
CA VAL A 118 -1.03 -0.20 9.40
C VAL A 118 -0.24 -1.40 8.90
N LEU A 119 0.68 -1.95 9.70
CA LEU A 119 1.43 -3.16 9.36
C LEU A 119 0.52 -4.35 9.08
N ALA A 120 -0.51 -4.57 9.91
CA ALA A 120 -1.48 -5.64 9.74
C ALA A 120 -2.27 -5.47 8.43
N LEU A 121 -2.71 -4.25 8.11
CA LEU A 121 -3.41 -3.95 6.86
C LEU A 121 -2.53 -4.19 5.62
N VAL A 122 -1.27 -3.74 5.66
CA VAL A 122 -0.31 -3.98 4.59
C VAL A 122 -0.03 -5.48 4.46
N ALA A 123 0.16 -6.20 5.57
CA ALA A 123 0.37 -7.64 5.56
C ALA A 123 -0.86 -8.39 5.03
N LEU A 124 -2.07 -7.95 5.36
CA LEU A 124 -3.33 -8.52 4.88
C LEU A 124 -3.52 -8.30 3.37
N SER A 125 -2.91 -7.26 2.79
CA SER A 125 -2.95 -7.06 1.34
C SER A 125 -2.14 -8.10 0.56
N ILE A 126 -1.11 -8.73 1.17
CA ILE A 126 -0.32 -9.80 0.54
C ILE A 126 -1.22 -10.96 0.05
N PRO A 127 -2.04 -11.61 0.90
CA PRO A 127 -2.90 -12.70 0.47
C PRO A 127 -4.05 -12.25 -0.46
N LEU A 128 -4.45 -10.98 -0.42
CA LEU A 128 -5.43 -10.45 -1.38
C LEU A 128 -4.83 -10.38 -2.80
N VAL A 129 -3.56 -9.97 -2.91
CA VAL A 129 -2.81 -9.99 -4.18
C VAL A 129 -2.51 -11.42 -4.65
N THR A 130 -2.31 -12.37 -3.73
CA THR A 130 -2.19 -13.80 -4.12
C THR A 130 -3.52 -14.37 -4.62
N ARG A 131 -4.66 -13.83 -4.18
CA ARG A 131 -5.99 -14.30 -4.54
C ARG A 131 -6.61 -13.65 -5.75
N MET A 132 -6.10 -12.52 -6.26
CA MET A 132 -6.58 -11.91 -7.52
C MET A 132 -6.63 -12.98 -8.64
N PRO A 133 -7.83 -13.46 -9.02
CA PRO A 133 -7.98 -14.49 -10.04
C PRO A 133 -7.70 -13.88 -11.40
N ARG A 134 -6.79 -14.50 -12.13
CA ARG A 134 -6.46 -14.14 -13.51
C ARG A 134 -7.72 -14.27 -14.38
N ARG A 135 -8.27 -13.17 -14.86
CA ARG A 135 -9.07 -13.18 -16.08
C ARG A 135 -8.39 -12.28 -17.11
N SER A 136 -7.64 -12.90 -18.01
CA SER A 136 -7.78 -12.54 -19.42
C SER A 136 -8.84 -13.49 -19.97
N PRO A 137 -10.05 -13.02 -20.29
CA PRO A 137 -10.79 -13.63 -21.37
C PRO A 137 -9.87 -13.55 -22.60
N ALA A 138 -9.38 -14.69 -23.06
CA ALA A 138 -8.77 -14.77 -24.36
C ALA A 138 -9.79 -14.20 -25.36
N GLY A 139 -9.43 -13.14 -26.08
CA GLY A 139 -10.23 -12.64 -27.18
C GLY A 139 -10.46 -13.76 -28.19
N THR A 140 -11.69 -14.26 -28.24
CA THR A 140 -12.19 -14.97 -29.42
C THR A 140 -12.52 -13.90 -30.45
N HIS A 141 -11.53 -13.55 -31.28
CA HIS A 141 -11.77 -12.87 -32.54
C HIS A 141 -12.60 -13.79 -33.45
N HIS A 142 -13.81 -13.35 -33.78
CA HIS A 142 -14.52 -13.71 -35.01
C HIS A 142 -15.08 -12.43 -35.63
#